data_AF-A0AAU4F5A8-F1
#
_entry.id   AF-A0AAU4F5A8-F1
#
_cell.length_a   1.000
_cell.length_b   1.000
_cell.length_c   1.000
_cell.angle_alpha   90.00
_cell.angle_beta   90.00
_cell.angle_gamma   90.00
#
_symmetry.space_group_name_H-M   'P 1'
#
loop_
_entity.id
_entity.type
_entity.pdbx_description
1 polymer ?
#
loop_
_entity_poly.entity_id
_entity_poly.type
_entity_poly.pdbx_seq_one_letter_code
_entity_poly.pdbx_strand_id
1 'polypeptide(L)'
;MERTRVAVLLDRHQPGRSPRSIAASAGLPSLGDWLRPGERPAELIPPEAMIRVAMTLDLPVSMVSRAFTGTWYDLNGWEWNHFHRGDRVVVFSAPDPATGARRATRGTVRDVDPLDIIEVEFDDGTRYSRIPETEGMICHASGGCRCSLPR
;
A
#
# COMPACT_ATOMS: atom_id res chain seq x y z
N MET A 1 7.90 0.03 -15.32
CA MET A 1 6.85 -0.70 -14.58
C MET A 1 5.87 -1.30 -15.60
N GLU A 2 5.74 -2.62 -15.67
CA GLU A 2 4.88 -3.28 -16.68
C GLU A 2 3.38 -3.25 -16.33
N ARG A 3 3.03 -3.05 -15.04
CA ARG A 3 1.65 -2.97 -14.55
C ARG A 3 1.55 -1.91 -13.45
N THR A 4 0.49 -1.10 -13.47
CA THR A 4 0.23 -0.12 -12.39
C THR A 4 -0.09 -0.81 -11.07
N ARG A 5 0.09 -0.11 -9.94
CA ARG A 5 -0.27 -0.66 -8.62
C ARG A 5 -1.76 -0.97 -8.52
N VAL A 6 -2.62 -0.17 -9.17
CA VAL A 6 -4.06 -0.47 -9.29
C VAL A 6 -4.28 -1.78 -10.04
N ALA A 7 -3.59 -2.03 -11.16
CA ALA A 7 -3.70 -3.31 -11.86
C ALA A 7 -3.26 -4.49 -10.97
N VAL A 8 -2.16 -4.35 -10.24
CA VAL A 8 -1.69 -5.36 -9.27
C VAL A 8 -2.73 -5.63 -8.17
N LEU A 9 -3.37 -4.57 -7.64
CA LEU A 9 -4.42 -4.68 -6.64
C LEU A 9 -5.59 -5.51 -7.16
N LEU A 10 -6.09 -5.20 -8.35
CA LEU A 10 -7.23 -5.90 -8.94
C LEU A 10 -6.89 -7.37 -9.24
N ASP A 11 -5.72 -7.62 -9.86
CA ASP A 11 -5.27 -8.97 -10.21
C ASP A 11 -5.13 -9.86 -8.98
N ARG A 12 -4.61 -9.31 -7.87
CA ARG A 12 -4.35 -10.09 -6.65
C ARG A 12 -5.63 -10.38 -5.85
N HIS A 13 -6.58 -9.45 -5.80
CA HIS A 13 -7.74 -9.55 -4.91
C HIS A 13 -9.06 -9.91 -5.60
N GLN A 14 -9.13 -9.81 -6.94
CA GLN A 14 -10.27 -10.25 -7.74
C GLN A 14 -9.77 -10.93 -9.02
N PRO A 15 -8.95 -12.00 -8.92
CA PRO A 15 -8.34 -12.64 -10.08
C PRO A 15 -9.41 -13.09 -11.09
N GLY A 16 -9.21 -12.74 -12.36
CA GLY A 16 -10.11 -13.10 -13.46
C GLY A 16 -11.38 -12.25 -13.57
N ARG A 17 -11.66 -11.35 -12.61
CA ARG A 17 -12.76 -10.40 -12.74
C ARG A 17 -12.32 -9.23 -13.63
N SER A 18 -13.13 -8.91 -14.64
CA SER A 18 -12.78 -7.81 -15.55
C SER A 18 -12.82 -6.47 -14.83
N PRO A 19 -11.90 -5.54 -15.13
CA PRO A 19 -11.93 -4.20 -14.52
C PRO A 19 -13.22 -3.43 -14.79
N ARG A 20 -13.89 -3.70 -15.92
CA ARG A 20 -15.21 -3.14 -16.24
C ARG A 20 -16.29 -3.60 -15.24
N SER A 21 -16.27 -4.88 -14.84
CA SER A 21 -17.19 -5.41 -13.83
C SER A 21 -16.93 -4.79 -12.45
N ILE A 22 -15.66 -4.58 -12.09
CA ILE A 22 -15.27 -3.95 -10.82
C ILE A 22 -15.72 -2.48 -10.82
N ALA A 23 -15.44 -1.75 -11.90
CA ALA A 23 -15.89 -0.36 -12.07
C ALA A 23 -17.42 -0.26 -11.95
N ALA A 24 -18.18 -1.14 -12.60
CA ALA A 24 -19.63 -1.16 -12.51
C ALA A 24 -20.12 -1.38 -11.07
N SER A 25 -19.56 -2.34 -10.33
CA SER A 25 -19.93 -2.57 -8.92
C SER A 25 -19.53 -1.42 -7.99
N ALA A 26 -18.42 -0.75 -8.27
CA ALA A 26 -17.98 0.43 -7.53
C ALA A 26 -18.73 1.72 -7.96
N GLY A 27 -19.64 1.65 -8.93
CA GLY A 27 -20.34 2.81 -9.49
C GLY A 27 -19.39 3.82 -10.14
N LEU A 28 -18.36 3.33 -10.84
CA LEU A 28 -17.37 4.12 -11.56
C LEU A 28 -17.60 4.03 -13.08
N PRO A 29 -17.38 5.12 -13.83
CA PRO A 29 -17.50 5.08 -15.28
C PRO A 29 -16.44 4.18 -15.93
N SER A 30 -15.21 4.18 -15.40
CA SER A 30 -14.09 3.38 -15.89
C SER A 30 -12.96 3.32 -14.87
N LEU A 31 -12.13 2.28 -14.97
CA LEU A 31 -10.81 2.18 -14.33
C LEU A 31 -9.66 2.20 -15.36
N GLY A 32 -9.97 2.31 -16.66
CA GLY A 32 -9.01 2.11 -17.75
C GLY A 32 -7.74 2.95 -17.63
N ASP A 33 -7.88 4.23 -17.31
CA ASP A 33 -6.76 5.17 -17.21
C ASP A 33 -5.81 4.82 -16.05
N TRP A 34 -6.31 4.13 -15.04
CA TRP A 34 -5.52 3.68 -13.88
C TRP A 34 -4.79 2.36 -14.12
N LEU A 35 -5.09 1.66 -15.21
CA LEU A 35 -4.53 0.34 -15.52
C LEU A 35 -3.43 0.40 -16.58
N ARG A 36 -3.31 1.51 -17.31
CA ARG A 36 -2.37 1.67 -18.41
C ARG A 36 -1.06 2.28 -17.91
N PRO A 37 0.07 1.56 -18.03
CA PRO A 37 1.37 2.16 -17.77
C PRO A 37 1.65 3.31 -18.74
N GLY A 38 2.21 4.41 -18.24
CA GLY A 38 2.69 5.53 -19.06
C GLY A 38 1.61 6.52 -19.52
N GLU A 39 0.33 6.24 -19.32
CA GLU A 39 -0.77 7.18 -19.58
C GLU A 39 -1.24 7.77 -18.25
N ARG A 40 -1.11 9.08 -18.08
CA ARG A 40 -1.54 9.76 -16.85
C ARG A 40 -3.07 9.90 -16.84
N PRO A 41 -3.77 9.51 -15.75
CA PRO A 41 -5.20 9.78 -15.62
C PRO A 41 -5.46 11.29 -15.64
N ALA A 42 -6.55 11.70 -16.27
CA ALA A 42 -6.90 13.12 -16.35
C ALA A 42 -7.24 13.71 -14.97
N GLU A 43 -7.82 12.90 -14.09
CA GLU A 43 -8.30 13.30 -12.77
C GLU A 43 -7.86 12.31 -11.70
N LEU A 44 -7.65 12.82 -10.48
CA LEU A 44 -7.51 11.97 -9.30
C LEU A 44 -8.82 11.25 -9.02
N ILE A 45 -8.74 9.99 -8.61
CA ILE A 45 -9.93 9.28 -8.17
C ILE A 45 -10.40 9.90 -6.83
N PRO A 46 -11.68 10.29 -6.69
CA PRO A 46 -12.15 10.91 -5.47
C PRO A 46 -12.18 9.89 -4.31
N PRO A 47 -12.03 10.32 -3.04
CA PRO A 47 -12.03 9.42 -1.88
C PRO A 47 -13.26 8.51 -1.81
N GLU A 48 -14.45 9.02 -2.16
CA GLU A 48 -15.69 8.26 -2.17
C GLU A 48 -15.65 7.11 -3.18
N ALA A 49 -14.97 7.31 -4.32
CA ALA A 49 -14.76 6.27 -5.31
C ALA A 49 -13.79 5.20 -4.78
N MET A 50 -12.71 5.59 -4.08
CA MET A 50 -11.80 4.63 -3.44
C MET A 50 -12.54 3.78 -2.39
N ILE A 51 -13.44 4.38 -1.59
CA ILE A 51 -14.26 3.66 -0.61
C ILE A 51 -15.15 2.62 -1.29
N ARG A 52 -15.84 2.98 -2.39
CA ARG A 52 -16.69 2.02 -3.12
C ARG A 52 -15.89 0.90 -3.76
N VAL A 53 -14.69 1.18 -4.26
CA VAL A 53 -13.76 0.14 -4.73
C VAL A 53 -13.35 -0.76 -3.57
N ALA A 54 -12.96 -0.20 -2.42
CA ALA A 54 -12.60 -0.98 -1.24
C ALA A 54 -13.72 -1.92 -0.78
N MET A 55 -14.96 -1.43 -0.73
CA MET A 55 -16.14 -2.27 -0.44
C MET A 55 -16.36 -3.36 -1.51
N THR A 56 -16.17 -3.04 -2.79
CA THR A 56 -16.33 -3.98 -3.90
C THR A 56 -15.29 -5.10 -3.88
N LEU A 57 -14.08 -4.79 -3.39
CA LEU A 57 -12.96 -5.74 -3.30
C LEU A 57 -12.90 -6.46 -1.95
N ASP A 58 -13.71 -6.04 -0.97
CA ASP A 58 -13.62 -6.46 0.44
C ASP A 58 -12.23 -6.22 1.04
N LEU A 59 -11.71 -4.99 0.87
CA LEU A 59 -10.39 -4.57 1.32
C LEU A 59 -10.44 -3.34 2.23
N PRO A 60 -9.43 -3.12 3.08
CA PRO A 60 -9.25 -1.85 3.76
C PRO A 60 -9.11 -0.70 2.77
N VAL A 61 -9.79 0.43 3.05
CA VAL A 61 -9.72 1.66 2.23
C VAL A 61 -8.27 2.14 2.08
N SER A 62 -7.44 1.96 3.11
CA SER A 62 -6.03 2.31 3.07
C SER A 62 -5.28 1.59 1.95
N MET A 63 -5.48 0.28 1.77
CA MET A 63 -4.82 -0.49 0.70
C MET A 63 -5.22 0.02 -0.69
N VAL A 64 -6.52 0.29 -0.90
CA VAL A 64 -7.01 0.86 -2.15
C VAL A 64 -6.44 2.25 -2.40
N SER A 65 -6.50 3.12 -1.38
CA SER A 65 -5.96 4.48 -1.44
C SER A 65 -4.46 4.49 -1.77
N ARG A 66 -3.67 3.59 -1.17
CA ARG A 66 -2.24 3.43 -1.47
C ARG A 66 -2.02 3.01 -2.92
N ALA A 67 -2.80 2.06 -3.45
CA ALA A 67 -2.66 1.61 -4.85
C ALA A 67 -2.94 2.75 -5.85
N PHE A 68 -4.01 3.52 -5.64
CA PHE A 68 -4.34 4.67 -6.50
C PHE A 68 -3.32 5.81 -6.35
N THR A 69 -2.98 6.18 -5.12
CA THR A 69 -2.00 7.24 -4.84
C THR A 69 -0.64 6.87 -5.41
N GLY A 70 -0.13 5.68 -5.12
CA GLY A 70 1.14 5.20 -5.63
C GLY A 70 1.16 5.12 -7.17
N THR A 71 0.08 4.64 -7.80
CA THR A 71 -0.03 4.67 -9.27
C THR A 71 0.05 6.09 -9.81
N TRP A 72 -0.62 7.06 -9.17
CA TRP A 72 -0.53 8.45 -9.57
C TRP A 72 0.90 9.00 -9.49
N TYR A 73 1.60 8.76 -8.38
CA TYR A 73 3.00 9.18 -8.22
C TYR A 73 3.92 8.53 -9.25
N ASP A 74 3.82 7.21 -9.43
CA ASP A 74 4.64 6.45 -10.39
C ASP A 74 4.46 7.02 -11.81
N LEU A 75 3.23 7.35 -12.21
CA LEU A 75 2.92 7.92 -13.53
C LEU A 75 3.35 9.38 -13.69
N ASN A 76 3.61 10.10 -12.60
CA ASN A 76 4.18 11.46 -12.63
C ASN A 76 5.71 11.46 -12.52
N GLY A 77 6.35 10.28 -12.61
CA GLY A 77 7.81 10.15 -12.49
C GLY A 77 8.32 10.40 -11.08
N TRP A 78 7.45 10.30 -10.08
CA TRP A 78 7.79 10.41 -8.68
C TRP A 78 7.82 9.02 -8.06
N GLU A 79 8.83 8.73 -7.25
CA GLU A 79 8.86 7.51 -6.47
C GLU A 79 8.07 7.71 -5.18
N TRP A 80 6.97 6.97 -5.06
CA TRP A 80 6.22 6.89 -3.81
C TRP A 80 6.49 5.55 -3.16
N ASN A 81 7.66 5.42 -2.55
CA ASN A 81 8.01 4.31 -1.66
C ASN A 81 8.65 4.90 -0.41
N HIS A 82 8.02 4.70 0.74
CA HIS A 82 8.57 5.19 2.01
C HIS A 82 9.77 4.35 2.47
N PHE A 83 9.81 3.07 2.09
CA PHE A 83 10.86 2.13 2.44
C PHE A 83 11.50 1.57 1.18
N HIS A 84 12.79 1.27 1.29
CA HIS A 84 13.57 0.67 0.22
C HIS A 84 14.31 -0.56 0.73
N ARG A 85 14.61 -1.49 -0.17
CA ARG A 85 15.48 -2.63 0.13
C ARG A 85 16.80 -2.15 0.74
N GLY A 86 17.16 -2.73 1.87
CA GLY A 86 18.35 -2.37 2.65
C GLY A 86 18.07 -1.41 3.80
N ASP A 87 16.89 -0.78 3.85
CA ASP A 87 16.53 0.11 4.96
C ASP A 87 16.54 -0.65 6.28
N ARG A 88 17.22 -0.08 7.29
CA ARG A 88 17.16 -0.57 8.67
C ARG A 88 15.92 0.00 9.33
N VAL A 89 15.08 -0.87 9.86
CA VAL A 89 13.76 -0.53 10.39
C VAL A 89 13.54 -1.10 11.79
N VAL A 90 12.58 -0.51 12.50
CA VAL A 90 12.00 -1.01 13.74
C VAL A 90 10.53 -1.33 13.47
N VAL A 91 10.13 -2.57 13.75
CA VAL A 91 8.74 -3.02 13.67
C VAL A 91 8.16 -3.11 15.07
N PHE A 92 6.97 -2.54 15.27
CA PHE A 92 6.25 -2.54 16.53
C PHE A 92 5.13 -3.57 16.50
N SER A 93 5.01 -4.36 17.56
CA SER A 93 3.88 -5.26 17.75
C SER A 93 2.58 -4.49 17.98
N ALA A 94 1.45 -5.22 17.94
CA ALA A 94 0.21 -4.73 18.52
C ALA A 94 0.45 -4.26 19.98
N PRO A 95 -0.26 -3.22 20.44
CA PRO A 95 -0.18 -2.78 21.83
C PRO A 95 -0.69 -3.88 22.75
N ASP A 96 0.02 -4.11 23.84
CA ASP A 96 -0.44 -4.93 24.94
C ASP A 96 -1.75 -4.35 25.50
N PRO A 97 -2.82 -5.14 25.65
CA PRO A 97 -4.14 -4.62 26.02
C PRO A 97 -4.22 -4.12 27.46
N ALA A 98 -3.34 -4.56 28.36
CA ALA A 98 -3.33 -4.16 29.76
C ALA A 98 -2.50 -2.88 29.99
N THR A 99 -1.42 -2.72 29.24
CA THR A 99 -0.40 -1.68 29.49
C THR A 99 -0.27 -0.66 28.35
N GLY A 100 -0.81 -0.97 27.16
CA GLY A 100 -0.62 -0.18 25.94
C GLY A 100 0.79 -0.24 25.37
N ALA A 101 1.73 -0.94 26.02
CA ALA A 101 3.12 -1.04 25.60
C ALA A 101 3.25 -1.84 24.30
N ARG A 102 4.20 -1.47 23.44
CA ARG A 102 4.50 -2.19 22.20
C ARG A 102 5.90 -2.77 22.26
N ARG A 103 6.06 -4.02 21.84
CA ARG A 103 7.39 -4.61 21.63
C ARG A 103 7.96 -4.07 20.33
N ALA A 104 9.22 -3.62 20.37
CA ALA A 104 9.96 -3.15 19.20
C ALA A 104 11.00 -4.20 18.78
N THR A 105 11.06 -4.52 17.49
CA THR A 105 12.01 -5.48 16.92
C THR A 105 12.72 -4.85 15.73
N ARG A 106 14.06 -4.97 15.66
CA ARG A 106 14.87 -4.41 14.58
C ARG A 106 15.00 -5.40 13.43
N GLY A 107 15.08 -4.87 12.21
CA GLY A 107 15.33 -5.66 11.02
C GLY A 107 15.80 -4.85 9.82
N THR A 108 15.90 -5.52 8.69
CA THR A 108 16.27 -4.93 7.39
C THR A 108 15.17 -5.20 6.37
N VAL A 109 14.77 -4.17 5.63
CA VAL A 109 13.84 -4.34 4.51
C VAL A 109 14.52 -5.16 3.42
N ARG A 110 13.91 -6.27 3.04
CA ARG A 110 14.36 -7.18 1.99
C ARG A 110 13.76 -6.83 0.65
N ASP A 111 12.49 -6.47 0.67
CA ASP A 111 11.74 -6.07 -0.52
C ASP A 111 10.55 -5.19 -0.13
N VAL A 112 10.04 -4.44 -1.11
CA VAL A 112 8.79 -3.70 -1.00
C VAL A 112 7.99 -3.97 -2.26
N ASP A 113 6.83 -4.60 -2.08
CA ASP A 113 5.99 -4.96 -3.21
C ASP A 113 5.20 -3.75 -3.74
N PRO A 114 4.61 -3.84 -4.96
CA PRO A 114 3.87 -2.73 -5.56
C PRO A 114 2.62 -2.27 -4.77
N LEU A 115 2.17 -3.00 -3.75
CA LEU A 115 1.06 -2.64 -2.87
C LEU A 115 1.55 -2.16 -1.48
N ASP A 116 2.83 -1.79 -1.39
CA ASP A 116 3.53 -1.40 -0.15
C ASP A 116 3.54 -2.50 0.93
N ILE A 117 3.47 -3.78 0.55
CA ILE A 117 3.80 -4.87 1.46
C ILE A 117 5.31 -4.82 1.67
N ILE A 118 5.73 -4.54 2.91
CA ILE A 118 7.14 -4.44 3.26
C ILE A 118 7.56 -5.79 3.85
N GLU A 119 8.56 -6.40 3.21
CA GLU A 119 9.21 -7.60 3.73
C GLU A 119 10.42 -7.20 4.56
N VAL A 120 10.42 -7.59 5.83
CA VAL A 120 11.50 -7.34 6.78
C VAL A 120 12.08 -8.66 7.25
N GLU A 121 13.41 -8.77 7.23
CA GLU A 121 14.14 -9.83 7.92
C GLU A 121 14.66 -9.26 9.23
N PHE A 122 14.22 -9.85 10.34
CA PHE A 122 14.69 -9.46 11.68
C PHE A 122 16.08 -10.02 11.95
N ASP A 123 16.77 -9.42 12.93
CA ASP A 123 18.15 -9.81 13.27
C ASP A 123 18.25 -11.27 13.79
N ASP A 124 17.14 -11.90 14.18
CA ASP A 124 17.05 -13.32 14.57
C ASP A 124 16.76 -14.27 13.38
N GLY A 125 16.72 -13.74 12.15
CA GLY A 125 16.43 -14.46 10.92
C GLY A 125 14.95 -14.71 10.64
N THR A 126 14.04 -14.30 11.53
CA THR A 126 12.60 -14.40 11.29
C THR A 126 12.13 -13.36 10.28
N ARG A 127 11.03 -13.68 9.58
CA ARG A 127 10.47 -12.83 8.52
C ARG A 127 9.17 -12.19 8.96
N TYR A 128 9.00 -10.94 8.55
CA TYR A 128 7.80 -10.15 8.72
C TYR A 128 7.38 -9.60 7.35
N SER A 129 6.10 -9.72 7.00
CA SER A 129 5.57 -9.22 5.73
C SER A 129 4.15 -8.71 5.94
N ARG A 130 3.98 -7.37 5.87
CA ARG A 130 2.70 -6.68 6.06
C ARG A 130 2.70 -5.32 5.37
N ILE A 131 1.49 -4.83 5.10
CA ILE A 131 1.25 -3.40 4.81
C ILE A 131 1.19 -2.66 6.16
N PRO A 132 1.90 -1.53 6.33
CA PRO A 132 1.74 -0.69 7.51
C PRO A 132 0.35 -0.07 7.56
N GLU A 133 -0.49 -0.56 8.48
CA GLU A 133 -1.88 -0.10 8.65
C GLU A 133 -1.99 1.17 9.51
N THR A 134 -1.01 1.40 10.39
CA THR A 134 -1.01 2.55 11.32
C THR A 134 0.34 3.25 11.35
N GLU A 135 0.32 4.53 11.69
CA GLU A 135 1.54 5.27 12.01
C GLU A 135 2.27 4.56 13.15
N GLY A 136 3.55 4.27 12.95
CA GLY A 136 4.38 3.61 13.97
C GLY A 136 4.21 2.10 14.07
N MET A 137 3.63 1.42 13.06
CA MET A 137 3.81 -0.03 12.93
C MET A 137 5.24 -0.38 12.48
N ILE A 138 5.80 0.42 11.58
CA ILE A 138 7.19 0.32 11.10
C ILE A 138 7.77 1.74 11.03
N CYS A 139 9.01 1.93 11.46
CA CYS A 139 9.76 3.17 11.25
C CYS A 139 11.22 2.89 10.86
N HIS A 140 11.90 3.85 10.23
CA HIS A 140 13.35 3.77 10.06
C HIS A 140 14.04 3.78 11.41
N ALA A 141 15.08 2.96 11.56
CA ALA A 141 15.83 2.83 12.80
C ALA A 141 16.57 4.12 13.21
N SER A 142 16.76 5.07 12.28
CA SER A 142 17.28 6.41 12.55
C SER A 142 16.29 7.32 13.31
N GLY A 143 15.03 6.89 13.49
CA GLY A 143 14.01 7.62 14.25
C GLY A 143 13.38 8.82 13.51
N GLY A 144 13.77 9.08 12.27
CA GLY A 144 13.38 10.29 11.53
C GLY A 144 12.01 10.25 10.84
N CYS A 145 11.48 9.07 10.52
CA CYS A 145 10.25 8.96 9.74
C CYS A 145 9.11 8.32 10.56
N ARG A 146 8.12 9.13 10.89
CA ARG A 146 6.77 8.68 11.20
C ARG A 146 5.99 8.72 9.89
N CYS A 147 5.58 7.56 9.39
CA CYS A 147 4.75 7.50 8.17
C CYS A 147 3.45 8.27 8.45
N SER A 148 3.28 9.46 7.87
CA SER A 148 2.01 10.18 7.91
C SER A 148 1.13 9.68 6.78
N LEU A 149 -0.09 9.25 7.08
CA LEU A 149 -1.13 9.19 6.05
C LEU A 149 -1.44 10.64 5.61
N PRO A 150 -1.64 10.92 4.31
CA PRO A 150 -2.28 12.17 3.93
C PRO A 150 -3.63 12.25 4.65
N ARG A 151 -3.83 13.34 5.39
CA ARG A 151 -5.10 13.65 6.07
C ARG A 151 -6.21 13.92 5.05
#